data_AF-A0A2T2R630-F1
#
_entry.id   AF-A0A2T2R630-F1
#
_cell.length_a   1.000
_cell.length_b   1.000
_cell.length_c   1.000
_cell.angle_alpha   90.00
_cell.angle_beta   90.00
_cell.angle_gamma   90.00
#
_symmetry.space_group_name_H-M   'P 1'
#
loop_
_entity.id
_entity.type
_entity.pdbx_description
1 polymer ?
#
loop_
_entity_poly.entity_id
_entity_poly.type
_entity_poly.pdbx_seq_one_letter_code
_entity_poly.pdbx_strand_id
1 'polypeptide(L)'
;MIQTKTSEEIDTLKAGGNRLSQVMGKILEAVDVGTQTGTLEEIARKEIKRLNGEAAFLDYQPARANRPYPGALCVSLNDEIVHGMSVPSRELTDGDVVTFDIGFEYKDLIT
;
A
#
# COMPACT_ATOMS: atom_id res chain seq x y z
N MET A 1 8.98 -22.80 -9.10
CA MET A 1 8.97 -22.60 -10.56
C MET A 1 8.86 -21.11 -10.80
N ILE A 2 9.76 -20.51 -11.56
CA ILE A 2 9.70 -19.08 -11.89
C ILE A 2 8.82 -18.94 -13.13
N GLN A 3 7.80 -18.08 -13.07
CA GLN A 3 6.94 -17.80 -14.22
C GLN A 3 7.52 -16.62 -15.01
N THR A 4 7.87 -16.84 -16.27
CA THR A 4 8.28 -15.78 -17.18
C THR A 4 7.05 -15.06 -17.71
N LYS A 5 7.05 -13.74 -17.64
CA LYS A 5 5.94 -12.90 -18.10
C LYS A 5 5.93 -12.75 -19.62
N THR A 6 4.73 -12.75 -20.21
CA THR A 6 4.50 -12.38 -21.60
C THR A 6 4.70 -10.88 -21.80
N SER A 7 4.86 -10.43 -23.04
CA SER A 7 4.96 -8.99 -23.35
C SER A 7 3.75 -8.20 -22.86
N GLU A 8 2.53 -8.77 -22.97
CA GLU A 8 1.29 -8.13 -22.49
C GLU A 8 1.24 -8.02 -20.96
N GLU A 9 1.65 -9.07 -20.24
CA GLU A 9 1.75 -9.01 -18.78
C GLU A 9 2.81 -7.99 -18.33
N ILE A 10 3.94 -7.89 -19.05
CA ILE A 10 4.98 -6.90 -18.76
C ILE A 10 4.42 -5.47 -18.94
N ASP A 11 3.68 -5.21 -20.02
CA ASP A 11 3.08 -3.89 -20.24
C ASP A 11 1.98 -3.58 -19.20
N THR A 12 1.26 -4.60 -18.76
CA THR A 12 0.29 -4.48 -17.66
C THR A 12 0.97 -4.16 -16.33
N LEU A 13 2.09 -4.83 -16.00
CA LEU A 13 2.89 -4.52 -14.81
C LEU A 13 3.47 -3.10 -14.87
N LYS A 14 3.96 -2.63 -16.02
CA LYS A 14 4.38 -1.22 -16.17
C LYS A 14 3.22 -0.27 -15.91
N ALA A 15 2.03 -0.56 -16.42
CA ALA A 15 0.85 0.25 -16.21
C ALA A 15 0.40 0.24 -14.73
N GLY A 16 0.45 -0.90 -14.05
CA GLY A 16 0.20 -1.05 -12.62
C GLY A 16 1.19 -0.26 -11.77
N GLY A 17 2.49 -0.41 -12.01
CA GLY A 17 3.54 0.29 -11.27
C GLY A 17 3.46 1.81 -11.41
N ASN A 18 3.10 2.31 -12.59
CA ASN A 18 2.84 3.75 -12.79
C ASN A 18 1.62 4.25 -12.00
N ARG A 19 0.61 3.41 -11.75
CA ARG A 19 -0.55 3.75 -10.91
C ARG A 19 -0.19 3.67 -9.44
N LEU A 20 0.51 2.62 -9.01
CA LEU A 20 1.05 2.49 -7.67
C LEU A 20 1.88 3.72 -7.28
N SER A 21 2.76 4.18 -8.16
CA SER A 21 3.57 5.40 -7.92
C SER A 21 2.71 6.65 -7.73
N GLN A 22 1.57 6.78 -8.41
CA GLN A 22 0.64 7.89 -8.20
C GLN A 22 -0.05 7.79 -6.83
N VAL A 23 -0.43 6.60 -6.39
CA VAL A 23 -0.99 6.38 -5.04
C VAL A 23 0.05 6.75 -3.99
N MET A 24 1.29 6.25 -4.13
CA MET A 24 2.38 6.58 -3.21
C MET A 24 2.64 8.09 -3.18
N GLY A 25 2.63 8.77 -4.34
CA GLY A 25 2.76 10.22 -4.39
C GLY A 25 1.69 10.96 -3.57
N LYS A 26 0.43 10.52 -3.63
CA LYS A 26 -0.67 11.10 -2.85
C LYS A 26 -0.56 10.84 -1.35
N ILE A 27 -0.06 9.67 -0.96
CA ILE A 27 0.26 9.37 0.45
C ILE A 27 1.34 10.33 0.93
N LEU A 28 2.45 10.45 0.19
CA LEU A 28 3.58 11.31 0.55
C LEU A 28 3.21 12.80 0.62
N GLU A 29 2.31 13.29 -0.24
CA GLU A 29 1.77 14.66 -0.15
C GLU A 29 1.04 14.94 1.17
N ALA A 30 0.50 13.91 1.83
CA ALA A 30 -0.25 14.04 3.09
C ALA A 30 0.59 13.72 4.33
N VAL A 31 1.84 13.29 4.16
CA VAL A 31 2.74 12.99 5.29
C VAL A 31 3.24 14.30 5.88
N ASP A 32 2.81 14.59 7.11
CA ASP A 32 3.25 15.72 7.91
C ASP A 32 3.11 15.37 9.41
N VAL A 33 3.74 16.16 10.27
CA VAL A 33 3.56 16.05 11.73
C VAL A 33 2.09 16.29 12.08
N GLY A 34 1.51 15.37 12.85
CA GLY A 34 0.10 15.35 13.22
C GLY A 34 -0.80 14.59 12.24
N THR A 35 -0.30 14.14 11.08
CA THR A 35 -1.11 13.31 10.18
C THR A 35 -1.42 11.97 10.84
N GLN A 36 -2.70 11.61 10.89
CA GLN A 36 -3.13 10.30 11.38
C GLN A 36 -2.86 9.21 10.35
N THR A 37 -2.30 8.08 10.79
CA THR A 37 -2.04 6.93 9.90
C THR A 37 -3.34 6.36 9.30
N GLY A 38 -4.49 6.54 9.96
CA GLY A 38 -5.80 6.26 9.38
C GLY A 38 -6.16 7.13 8.18
N THR A 39 -5.78 8.42 8.19
CA THR A 39 -5.99 9.31 7.04
C THR A 39 -5.18 8.85 5.83
N LEU A 40 -3.94 8.37 6.04
CA LEU A 40 -3.10 7.83 4.97
C LEU A 40 -3.70 6.56 4.34
N GLU A 41 -4.28 5.69 5.16
CA GLU A 41 -5.03 4.52 4.70
C GLU A 41 -6.25 4.89 3.85
N GLU A 42 -7.03 5.90 4.27
CA GLU A 42 -8.18 6.39 3.51
C GLU A 42 -7.76 6.96 2.15
N ILE A 43 -6.67 7.73 2.12
CA ILE A 43 -6.08 8.25 0.88
C ILE A 43 -5.67 7.10 -0.04
N ALA A 44 -4.95 6.10 0.49
CA ALA A 44 -4.52 4.93 -0.27
C ALA A 44 -5.71 4.22 -0.92
N ARG A 45 -6.75 3.87 -0.15
CA ARG A 45 -7.96 3.20 -0.67
C ARG A 45 -8.67 4.02 -1.74
N LYS A 46 -8.82 5.33 -1.50
CA LYS A 46 -9.49 6.25 -2.43
C LYS A 46 -8.74 6.35 -3.75
N GLU A 47 -7.42 6.50 -3.69
CA GLU A 47 -6.58 6.66 -4.88
C GLU A 47 -6.43 5.36 -5.67
N ILE A 48 -6.32 4.21 -4.99
CA ILE A 48 -6.36 2.89 -5.64
C ILE A 48 -7.63 2.74 -6.48
N LYS A 49 -8.78 3.00 -5.86
CA LYS A 49 -10.08 2.94 -6.54
C LYS A 49 -10.18 3.95 -7.69
N ARG A 50 -9.71 5.19 -7.49
CA ARG A 50 -9.70 6.23 -8.54
C ARG A 50 -8.90 5.80 -9.77
N LEU A 51 -7.84 5.02 -9.58
CA LEU A 51 -6.97 4.53 -10.65
C LEU A 51 -7.41 3.19 -11.26
N ASN A 52 -8.59 2.70 -10.88
CA ASN A 52 -9.18 1.42 -11.32
C ASN A 52 -8.29 0.21 -10.99
N GLY A 53 -7.72 0.19 -9.78
CA GLY A 53 -7.07 -1.00 -9.23
C GLY A 53 -7.74 -1.48 -7.96
N GLU A 54 -7.23 -2.58 -7.43
CA GLU A 54 -7.64 -3.17 -6.16
C GLU A 54 -6.50 -3.13 -5.15
N ALA A 55 -6.85 -3.06 -3.87
CA ALA A 55 -5.88 -3.02 -2.77
C ALA A 55 -5.37 -4.43 -2.48
N ALA A 56 -4.21 -4.80 -3.01
CA ALA A 56 -3.73 -6.19 -2.98
C ALA A 56 -3.50 -6.74 -1.56
N PHE A 57 -3.24 -5.85 -0.58
CA PHE A 57 -2.99 -6.24 0.81
C PHE A 57 -4.28 -6.33 1.64
N LEU A 58 -5.35 -5.67 1.20
CA LEU A 58 -6.59 -5.61 1.96
C LEU A 58 -7.21 -7.01 2.03
N ASP A 59 -7.44 -7.46 3.26
CA ASP A 59 -7.94 -8.79 3.58
C ASP A 59 -7.05 -9.95 3.11
N TYR A 60 -5.79 -9.67 2.73
CA TYR A 60 -4.84 -10.69 2.33
C TYR A 60 -4.47 -11.58 3.52
N GLN A 61 -4.70 -12.88 3.39
CA GLN A 61 -4.38 -13.87 4.42
C GLN A 61 -3.55 -15.02 3.84
N PRO A 62 -2.21 -15.01 4.01
CA PRO A 62 -1.40 -16.15 3.64
C PRO A 62 -1.68 -17.35 4.57
N ALA A 63 -1.45 -18.58 4.10
CA ALA A 63 -1.83 -19.81 4.79
C ALA A 63 -1.29 -19.95 6.24
N ARG A 64 -0.21 -19.25 6.59
CA ARG A 64 0.40 -19.26 7.92
C ARG A 64 -0.02 -18.09 8.81
N ALA A 65 -0.84 -17.16 8.30
CA ALA A 65 -1.32 -16.02 9.07
C ALA A 65 -2.59 -16.39 9.85
N ASN A 66 -2.60 -16.06 11.14
CA ASN A 66 -3.73 -16.29 12.03
C ASN A 66 -4.93 -15.37 11.75
N ARG A 67 -4.73 -14.29 10.98
CA ARG A 67 -5.76 -13.33 10.56
C ARG A 67 -5.35 -12.64 9.24
N PRO A 68 -6.31 -12.15 8.45
CA PRO A 68 -6.02 -11.30 7.30
C PRO A 68 -5.37 -9.98 7.71
N TYR A 69 -4.60 -9.38 6.81
CA TYR A 69 -4.11 -8.02 6.96
C TYR A 69 -5.26 -7.02 6.71
N PRO A 70 -5.51 -6.05 7.61
CA PRO A 70 -6.75 -5.26 7.59
C PRO A 70 -6.69 -4.00 6.70
N GLY A 71 -5.52 -3.68 6.13
CA GLY A 71 -5.26 -2.42 5.45
C GLY A 71 -4.89 -2.57 3.98
N ALA A 72 -5.02 -1.49 3.22
CA ALA A 72 -4.44 -1.36 1.88
C ALA A 72 -2.98 -0.87 1.94
N LEU A 73 -2.63 -0.13 2.98
CA LEU A 73 -1.31 0.45 3.22
C LEU A 73 -0.69 -0.16 4.48
N CYS A 74 0.59 -0.48 4.41
CA CYS A 74 1.45 -0.70 5.57
C CYS A 74 2.08 0.64 5.96
N VAL A 75 2.00 0.99 7.24
CA VAL A 75 2.64 2.17 7.84
C VAL A 75 3.48 1.68 9.00
N SER A 76 4.79 1.55 8.79
CA SER A 76 5.72 1.02 9.80
C SER A 76 6.60 2.15 10.34
N LEU A 77 6.42 2.49 11.61
CA LEU A 77 7.12 3.55 12.33
C LEU A 77 8.30 2.99 13.13
N ASN A 78 9.43 3.68 13.08
CA ASN A 78 10.57 3.52 13.98
C ASN A 78 11.11 2.06 14.06
N ASP A 79 10.75 1.32 15.10
CA ASP A 79 11.17 -0.07 15.32
C ASP A 79 10.25 -1.11 14.65
N GLU A 80 9.14 -0.68 14.04
CA GLU A 80 8.28 -1.53 13.23
C GLU A 80 9.01 -1.91 11.93
N ILE A 81 9.37 -3.20 11.80
CA ILE A 81 10.20 -3.68 10.69
C ILE A 81 9.49 -3.57 9.34
N VAL A 82 8.30 -4.18 9.23
CA VAL A 82 7.41 -4.20 8.06
C VAL A 82 5.99 -4.52 8.52
N HIS A 83 5.00 -4.34 7.64
CA HIS A 83 3.60 -4.68 7.87
C HIS A 83 2.98 -3.99 9.10
N GLY A 84 3.49 -2.80 9.47
CA GLY A 84 2.83 -1.94 10.45
C GLY A 84 1.43 -1.56 9.95
N MET A 85 0.43 -1.70 10.82
CA MET A 85 -0.96 -1.42 10.45
C MET A 85 -1.26 0.07 10.64
N SER A 86 -2.05 0.65 9.74
CA SER A 86 -2.66 1.96 9.95
C SER A 86 -3.60 1.91 11.15
N VAL A 87 -3.34 2.72 12.17
CA VAL A 87 -4.18 2.84 13.38
C VAL A 87 -4.87 4.21 13.32
N PRO A 88 -6.23 4.27 13.31
CA PRO A 88 -6.94 5.52 13.08
C PRO A 88 -6.49 6.71 13.94
N SER A 89 -6.21 6.48 15.22
CA SER A 89 -5.81 7.54 16.16
C SER A 89 -4.30 7.74 16.30
N ARG A 90 -3.46 6.99 15.57
CA ARG A 90 -2.00 7.12 15.66
C ARG A 90 -1.55 8.24 14.74
N GLU A 91 -0.97 9.28 15.31
CA GLU A 91 -0.42 10.44 14.61
C GLU A 91 1.08 10.28 14.36
N LEU A 92 1.55 10.78 13.22
CA LEU A 92 2.97 10.97 12.96
C LEU A 92 3.50 12.12 13.83
N THR A 93 4.65 11.92 14.45
CA THR A 93 5.28 12.91 15.33
C THR A 93 6.62 13.39 14.76
N ASP A 94 7.06 14.57 15.20
CA ASP A 94 8.37 15.08 14.78
C ASP A 94 9.49 14.13 15.19
N GLY A 95 10.37 13.81 14.24
CA GLY A 95 11.45 12.84 14.42
C GLY A 95 11.10 11.38 14.12
N ASP A 96 9.83 11.04 13.84
CA ASP A 96 9.47 9.70 13.41
C ASP A 96 10.14 9.35 12.07
N VAL A 97 10.65 8.12 11.99
CA VAL A 97 11.06 7.51 10.72
C VAL A 97 9.97 6.54 10.32
N VAL A 98 9.34 6.79 9.16
CA VAL A 98 8.21 5.99 8.68
C VAL A 98 8.53 5.36 7.33
N THR A 99 8.12 4.11 7.16
CA THR A 99 8.10 3.43 5.87
C THR A 99 6.67 3.11 5.45
N PHE A 100 6.44 3.20 4.14
CA PHE A 100 5.16 2.91 3.51
C PHE A 100 5.34 1.77 2.51
N ASP A 101 4.43 0.80 2.56
CA ASP A 101 4.38 -0.30 1.59
C ASP A 101 2.93 -0.53 1.17
N ILE A 102 2.71 -0.67 -0.13
CA ILE A 102 1.40 -0.77 -0.74
C ILE A 102 1.46 -1.70 -1.96
N GLY A 103 0.47 -2.57 -2.09
CA GLY A 103 0.28 -3.42 -3.26
C GLY A 103 -0.90 -2.94 -4.09
N PHE A 104 -0.69 -2.82 -5.39
CA PHE A 104 -1.71 -2.40 -6.34
C PHE A 104 -1.97 -3.53 -7.34
N GLU A 105 -3.20 -4.04 -7.35
CA GLU A 105 -3.61 -5.02 -8.35
C GLU A 105 -4.26 -4.33 -9.56
N TYR A 106 -3.77 -4.65 -10.75
CA TYR A 106 -4.30 -4.15 -12.02
C TYR A 106 -4.37 -5.29 -13.03
N LYS A 107 -5.58 -5.63 -13.48
CA LYS A 107 -5.83 -6.73 -14.45
C LYS A 107 -5.15 -8.03 -14.00
N ASP A 108 -5.45 -8.48 -12.78
CA ASP A 108 -4.95 -9.73 -12.18
C ASP A 108 -3.42 -9.80 -11.99
N LEU A 109 -2.72 -8.67 -12.10
CA LEU A 109 -1.29 -8.55 -11.85
C LEU A 109 -1.02 -7.52 -10.76
N ILE A 110 -0.18 -7.89 -9.80
CA ILE A 110 0.13 -7.08 -8.62
C ILE A 110 1.48 -6.39 -8.82
N THR A 111 1.53 -5.11 -8.49
CA THR A 111 2.76 -4.29 -8.41
C THR A 111 2.93 -3.69 -7.04
#